data_AF-A0A8E0KK24-F1
#
_entry.id   AF-A0A8E0KK24-F1
#
_cell.length_a   1.000
_cell.length_b   1.000
_cell.length_c   1.000
_cell.angle_alpha   90.00
_cell.angle_beta   90.00
_cell.angle_gamma   90.00
#
_symmetry.space_group_name_H-M   'P 1'
#
loop_
_entity.id
_entity.type
_entity.pdbx_description
1 polymer ?
#
loop_
_entity_poly.entity_id
_entity_poly.type
_entity_poly.pdbx_seq_one_letter_code
_entity_poly.pdbx_strand_id
1 'polypeptide(L)'
;MRSRRLFADPALGVDAVDFEPFGAGGRTPWRWPLTASSPERAILEALDELPGRESFHTLDMLFEGLDGLRPGRVSELLDQCRSVKAKRLFFLFAERHDHAWLKHVDRDAVDLGSGPRAIVEGGKLHSGLQLVVPAEYAVRETAADGA
;
A
#
# COMPACT_ATOMS: atom_id res chain seq x y z
N MET A 1 -2.61 -16.28 -10.81
CA MET A 1 -1.17 -15.98 -10.83
C MET A 1 -0.99 -14.52 -10.42
N ARG A 2 -0.06 -14.21 -9.51
CA ARG A 2 0.26 -12.81 -9.14
C ARG A 2 0.71 -12.05 -10.40
N SER A 3 0.15 -10.87 -10.66
CA SER A 3 0.61 -10.04 -11.77
C SER A 3 2.05 -9.60 -11.46
N ARG A 4 3.02 -10.08 -12.25
CA ARG A 4 4.45 -9.80 -12.01
C ARG A 4 4.85 -8.35 -12.37
N ARG A 5 3.89 -7.45 -12.61
CA ARG A 5 4.12 -6.11 -13.17
C ARG A 5 3.32 -5.03 -12.44
N LEU A 6 3.20 -5.12 -11.12
CA LEU A 6 2.50 -4.09 -10.34
C LEU A 6 3.18 -2.72 -10.49
N PHE A 7 4.50 -2.67 -10.48
CA PHE A 7 5.29 -1.43 -10.63
C PHE A 7 5.91 -1.33 -12.02
N ALA A 8 6.07 -0.10 -12.52
CA ALA A 8 6.81 0.25 -13.72
C ALA A 8 8.25 -0.27 -13.66
N ASP A 9 9.00 0.16 -12.65
CA ASP A 9 10.30 -0.38 -12.26
C ASP A 9 10.15 -1.58 -11.31
N PRO A 10 10.57 -2.79 -11.69
CA PRO A 10 10.51 -3.96 -10.82
C PRO A 10 11.54 -3.93 -9.67
N ALA A 11 12.56 -3.08 -9.70
CA ALA A 11 13.58 -2.95 -8.66
C ALA A 11 13.21 -1.91 -7.59
N LEU A 12 12.33 -0.95 -7.91
CA LEU A 12 11.92 0.09 -6.97
C LEU A 12 11.33 -0.50 -5.68
N GLY A 13 11.89 -0.11 -4.53
CA GLY A 13 11.42 -0.60 -3.24
C GLY A 13 11.70 -2.09 -2.99
N VAL A 14 12.62 -2.70 -3.74
CA VAL A 14 13.23 -3.98 -3.40
C VAL A 14 14.53 -3.67 -2.67
N ASP A 15 14.57 -3.96 -1.37
CA ASP A 15 15.76 -3.79 -0.58
C ASP A 15 16.67 -5.02 -0.79
N ALA A 16 17.88 -4.75 -1.28
CA ALA A 16 19.01 -5.66 -1.23
C ALA A 16 19.97 -5.06 -0.21
N VAL A 17 19.91 -5.54 1.03
CA VAL A 17 20.82 -5.09 2.10
C VAL A 17 22.26 -5.23 1.62
N ASP A 18 22.92 -4.08 1.42
CA ASP A 18 24.27 -3.91 0.88
C ASP A 18 25.21 -5.08 1.24
N PHE A 19 25.39 -6.03 0.32
CA PHE A 19 26.19 -7.23 0.55
C PHE A 19 27.31 -7.35 -0.48
N GLU A 20 28.53 -7.11 -0.01
CA GLU A 20 29.78 -7.35 -0.71
C GLU A 20 30.21 -8.81 -0.45
N PRO A 21 30.08 -9.74 -1.41
CA PRO A 21 30.32 -11.18 -1.19
C PRO A 21 31.76 -11.55 -0.83
N PHE A 22 32.72 -10.64 -1.03
CA PHE A 22 34.14 -10.81 -0.73
C PHE A 22 34.73 -9.66 0.11
N GLY A 23 33.88 -8.85 0.77
CA GLY A 23 34.33 -7.84 1.72
C GLY A 23 34.86 -8.47 3.02
N ALA A 24 35.63 -7.71 3.80
CA ALA A 24 36.32 -8.18 5.02
C ALA A 24 35.42 -8.69 6.17
N GLY A 25 34.09 -8.70 6.00
CA GLY A 25 33.10 -9.24 6.94
C GLY A 25 32.48 -10.54 6.42
N GLY A 26 33.18 -11.66 6.60
CA GLY A 26 32.79 -12.98 6.11
C GLY A 26 31.40 -13.46 6.56
N ARG A 27 30.87 -14.44 5.81
CA ARG A 27 29.54 -15.05 5.95
C ARG A 27 29.33 -15.66 7.34
N THR A 28 28.48 -15.04 8.15
CA THR A 28 27.74 -15.79 9.18
C THR A 28 26.47 -16.37 8.54
N PRO A 29 26.01 -17.58 8.90
CA PRO A 29 24.76 -18.16 8.38
C PRO A 29 23.53 -17.26 8.57
N TRP A 30 23.63 -16.32 9.51
CA TRP A 30 22.58 -15.39 9.92
C TRP A 30 22.55 -14.08 9.11
N ARG A 31 23.51 -13.86 8.20
CA ARG A 31 23.62 -12.62 7.39
C ARG A 31 23.46 -12.90 5.90
N TRP A 32 22.57 -13.82 5.55
CA TRP A 32 22.26 -14.14 4.16
C TRP A 32 21.51 -12.97 3.51
N PRO A 33 21.99 -12.41 2.37
CA PRO A 33 21.29 -11.33 1.69
C PRO A 33 19.96 -11.87 1.15
N LEU A 34 18.86 -11.40 1.73
CA LEU A 34 17.52 -11.71 1.26
C LEU A 34 16.99 -10.50 0.49
N THR A 35 16.72 -10.71 -0.79
CA THR A 35 15.97 -9.74 -1.60
C THR A 35 14.54 -9.70 -1.06
N ALA A 36 14.14 -8.56 -0.51
CA ALA A 36 12.83 -8.39 0.10
C ALA A 36 12.21 -7.06 -0.36
N SER A 37 10.88 -7.03 -0.44
CA SER A 37 10.16 -5.77 -0.64
C SER A 37 10.33 -4.91 0.63
N SER A 38 10.65 -3.64 0.42
CA SER A 38 10.49 -2.59 1.44
C SER A 38 9.04 -2.56 1.96
N PRO A 39 8.79 -2.11 3.20
CA PRO A 39 7.42 -2.04 3.74
C PRO A 39 6.46 -1.26 2.84
N GLU A 40 6.92 -0.16 2.24
CA GLU A 40 6.13 0.66 1.31
C GLU A 40 5.70 -0.13 0.06
N ARG A 41 6.60 -0.96 -0.47
CA ARG A 41 6.30 -1.80 -1.64
C ARG A 41 5.41 -2.98 -1.27
N ALA A 42 5.75 -3.65 -0.16
CA ALA A 42 5.07 -4.85 0.29
C ALA A 42 3.58 -4.61 0.53
N ILE A 43 3.22 -3.46 1.12
CA ILE A 43 1.81 -3.15 1.36
C ILE A 43 1.02 -2.94 0.07
N LEU A 44 1.60 -2.28 -0.94
CA LEU A 44 0.95 -2.11 -2.24
C LEU A 44 0.77 -3.44 -2.97
N GLU A 45 1.76 -4.34 -2.86
CA GLU A 45 1.66 -5.71 -3.39
C GLU A 45 0.55 -6.49 -2.70
N ALA A 46 0.45 -6.40 -1.37
CA ALA A 46 -0.59 -7.08 -0.59
C ALA A 46 -2.00 -6.53 -0.90
N LEU A 47 -2.15 -5.21 -1.06
CA LEU A 47 -3.42 -4.59 -1.47
C LEU A 47 -3.90 -5.04 -2.86
N ASP A 48 -2.98 -5.29 -3.79
CA ASP A 48 -3.33 -5.80 -5.12
C ASP A 48 -3.91 -7.23 -5.06
N GLU A 49 -3.70 -7.95 -3.96
CA GLU A 49 -4.21 -9.30 -3.77
C GLU A 49 -5.67 -9.36 -3.26
N LEU A 50 -6.27 -8.22 -2.90
CA LEU A 50 -7.69 -8.14 -2.55
C LEU A 50 -8.62 -8.36 -3.75
N PRO A 51 -9.79 -8.99 -3.55
CA PRO A 51 -10.21 -9.74 -2.34
C PRO A 51 -9.80 -11.23 -2.37
N GLY A 52 -8.93 -11.62 -3.32
CA GLY A 52 -8.77 -13.03 -3.70
C GLY A 52 -7.81 -13.83 -2.82
N ARG A 53 -6.74 -13.20 -2.31
CA ARG A 53 -5.72 -13.91 -1.47
C ARG A 53 -5.53 -13.28 -0.11
N GLU A 54 -5.95 -12.04 0.06
CA GLU A 54 -5.94 -11.33 1.32
C GLU A 54 -7.35 -10.92 1.71
N SER A 55 -7.57 -10.66 3.00
CA SER A 55 -8.84 -10.15 3.52
C SER A 55 -8.73 -8.67 3.86
N PHE A 56 -9.85 -7.94 3.81
CA PHE A 56 -9.88 -6.53 4.20
C PHE A 56 -9.42 -6.33 5.65
N HIS A 57 -9.89 -7.19 6.56
CA HIS A 57 -9.52 -7.12 7.97
C HIS A 57 -8.01 -7.35 8.17
N THR A 58 -7.41 -8.34 7.50
CA THR A 58 -5.96 -8.58 7.58
C THR A 58 -5.16 -7.36 7.14
N LEU A 59 -5.56 -6.75 6.03
CA LEU A 59 -4.88 -5.57 5.50
C LEU A 59 -5.13 -4.32 6.34
N ASP A 60 -6.31 -4.17 6.94
CA ASP A 60 -6.60 -3.09 7.89
C ASP A 60 -5.64 -3.17 9.09
N MET A 61 -5.51 -4.36 9.68
CA MET A 61 -4.59 -4.61 10.79
C MET A 61 -3.12 -4.40 10.41
N LEU A 62 -2.72 -4.83 9.21
CA LEU A 62 -1.37 -4.57 8.72
C LEU A 62 -1.12 -3.07 8.53
N PHE A 63 -2.09 -2.33 7.98
CA PHE A 63 -1.98 -0.89 7.77
C PHE A 63 -1.88 -0.10 9.07
N GLU A 64 -2.59 -0.51 10.12
CA GLU A 64 -2.54 0.13 11.44
C GLU A 64 -1.09 0.23 11.95
N GLY A 65 -0.28 -0.81 11.73
CA GLY A 65 1.12 -0.88 12.15
C GLY A 65 2.14 -0.16 11.26
N LEU A 66 1.71 0.55 10.19
CA LEU A 66 2.61 1.21 9.24
C LEU A 66 2.89 2.67 9.57
N ASP A 67 3.28 2.97 10.81
CA ASP A 67 3.59 4.33 11.27
C ASP A 67 4.92 4.90 10.73
N GLY A 68 5.85 4.02 10.32
CA GLY A 68 7.21 4.35 9.93
C GLY A 68 7.49 4.46 8.42
N LEU A 69 6.47 4.52 7.55
CA LEU A 69 6.69 4.59 6.11
C LEU A 69 7.37 5.90 5.68
N ARG A 70 8.28 5.81 4.70
CA ARG A 70 8.99 6.99 4.17
C ARG A 70 8.14 7.66 3.09
N PRO A 71 7.68 8.92 3.27
CA PRO A 71 6.78 9.57 2.33
C PRO A 71 7.32 9.66 0.90
N GLY A 72 8.63 9.95 0.75
CA GLY A 72 9.26 10.01 -0.57
C GLY A 72 9.23 8.67 -1.31
N ARG A 73 9.47 7.56 -0.59
CA ARG A 73 9.43 6.21 -1.16
C ARG A 73 8.00 5.76 -1.49
N VAL A 74 7.04 6.06 -0.60
CA VAL A 74 5.62 5.84 -0.86
C VAL A 74 5.17 6.58 -2.11
N SER A 75 5.53 7.86 -2.24
CA SER A 75 5.15 8.69 -3.39
C SER A 75 5.70 8.13 -4.70
N GLU A 76 6.98 7.74 -4.72
CA GLU A 76 7.61 7.12 -5.88
C GLU A 76 6.94 5.78 -6.26
N LEU A 77 6.63 4.94 -5.27
CA LEU A 77 5.94 3.66 -5.50
C LEU A 77 4.50 3.86 -5.98
N LEU A 78 3.78 4.85 -5.47
CA LEU A 78 2.42 5.18 -5.91
C LEU A 78 2.40 5.73 -7.34
N ASP A 79 3.38 6.54 -7.71
CA ASP A 79 3.55 7.01 -9.09
C ASP A 79 3.80 5.84 -10.04
N GLN A 80 4.77 4.99 -9.71
CA GLN A 80 5.16 3.85 -10.54
C GLN A 80 4.18 2.67 -10.50
N CYS A 81 3.25 2.63 -9.55
CA CYS A 81 2.25 1.57 -9.45
C CYS A 81 1.26 1.66 -10.63
N ARG A 82 0.96 0.52 -11.27
CA ARG A 82 0.02 0.42 -12.39
C ARG A 82 -1.40 0.08 -11.95
N SER A 83 -1.58 -0.40 -10.73
CA SER A 83 -2.88 -0.83 -10.22
C SER A 83 -3.61 0.33 -9.55
N VAL A 84 -4.54 0.93 -10.28
CA VAL A 84 -5.48 1.94 -9.74
C VAL A 84 -6.21 1.41 -8.50
N LYS A 85 -6.51 0.10 -8.48
CA LYS A 85 -7.11 -0.58 -7.34
C LYS A 85 -6.23 -0.45 -6.09
N ALA A 86 -4.96 -0.84 -6.19
CA ALA A 86 -4.03 -0.79 -5.07
C ALA A 86 -3.81 0.65 -4.58
N LYS A 87 -3.68 1.63 -5.49
CA LYS A 87 -3.56 3.05 -5.12
C LYS A 87 -4.77 3.55 -4.32
N ARG A 88 -5.98 3.25 -4.78
CA ARG A 88 -7.21 3.67 -4.07
C ARG A 88 -7.35 2.99 -2.71
N LEU A 89 -7.06 1.69 -2.63
CA LEU A 89 -7.07 0.96 -1.36
C LEU A 89 -6.01 1.50 -0.40
N PHE A 90 -4.83 1.89 -0.91
CA PHE A 90 -3.78 2.51 -0.10
C PHE A 90 -4.28 3.77 0.59
N PHE A 91 -4.89 4.69 -0.15
CA PHE A 91 -5.45 5.90 0.45
C PHE A 91 -6.63 5.61 1.38
N LEU A 92 -7.46 4.61 1.08
CA LEU A 92 -8.57 4.22 1.96
C LEU A 92 -8.07 3.85 3.37
N PHE A 93 -7.10 2.96 3.45
CA PHE A 93 -6.56 2.52 4.73
C PHE A 93 -5.66 3.59 5.37
N ALA A 94 -4.89 4.33 4.58
CA ALA A 94 -4.05 5.40 5.10
C ALA A 94 -4.87 6.53 5.75
N GLU A 95 -5.99 6.93 5.13
CA GLU A 95 -6.92 7.92 5.68
C GLU A 95 -7.66 7.38 6.91
N ARG A 96 -8.04 6.10 6.91
CA ARG A 96 -8.75 5.46 8.02
C ARG A 96 -7.94 5.47 9.32
N HIS A 97 -6.62 5.26 9.22
CA HIS A 97 -5.71 5.20 10.38
C HIS A 97 -5.04 6.54 10.71
N ASP A 98 -5.39 7.63 10.00
CA ASP A 98 -4.84 8.98 10.20
C ASP A 98 -3.31 9.04 10.29
N HIS A 99 -2.64 8.33 9.37
CA HIS A 99 -1.18 8.22 9.40
C HIS A 99 -0.49 9.56 9.21
N ALA A 100 0.36 9.95 10.17
CA ALA A 100 1.04 11.26 10.17
C ALA A 100 1.93 11.50 8.94
N TRP A 101 2.47 10.44 8.33
CA TRP A 101 3.28 10.53 7.11
C TRP A 101 2.45 10.82 5.86
N LEU A 102 1.13 10.57 5.88
CA LEU A 102 0.25 10.74 4.72
C LEU A 102 0.17 12.20 4.27
N LYS A 103 0.26 13.16 5.20
CA LYS A 103 0.28 14.61 4.89
C LYS A 103 1.49 15.04 4.03
N HIS A 104 2.50 14.20 3.92
CA HIS A 104 3.69 14.43 3.10
C HIS A 104 3.63 13.72 1.74
N VAL A 105 2.54 13.01 1.45
CA VAL A 105 2.28 12.36 0.16
C VAL A 105 1.32 13.25 -0.63
N ASP A 106 1.75 13.72 -1.79
CA ASP A 106 0.90 14.50 -2.68
C ASP A 106 -0.09 13.56 -3.38
N ARG A 107 -1.37 13.66 -2.98
CA ARG A 107 -2.45 12.86 -3.56
C ARG A 107 -2.74 13.26 -5.01
N ASP A 108 -2.60 14.54 -5.35
CA ASP A 108 -2.96 15.05 -6.68
C ASP A 108 -1.93 14.63 -7.74
N ALA A 109 -0.71 14.28 -7.31
CA ALA A 109 0.31 13.67 -8.15
C ALA A 109 0.03 12.20 -8.50
N VAL A 110 -0.93 11.54 -7.83
CA VAL A 110 -1.20 10.11 -8.02
C VAL A 110 -2.43 9.89 -8.90
N ASP A 111 -2.24 9.22 -10.04
CA ASP A 111 -3.37 8.81 -10.89
C ASP A 111 -4.22 7.73 -10.20
N LEU A 112 -5.37 8.17 -9.66
CA LEU A 112 -6.41 7.31 -9.09
C LEU A 112 -7.41 6.80 -10.13
N GLY A 113 -7.21 7.10 -11.42
CA GLY A 113 -8.11 6.72 -12.50
C GLY A 113 -9.53 7.28 -12.37
N SER A 114 -10.37 6.98 -13.35
CA SER A 114 -11.74 7.48 -13.44
C SER A 114 -12.79 6.43 -13.13
N GLY A 115 -13.85 6.83 -12.44
CA GLY A 115 -15.09 6.08 -12.29
C GLY A 115 -15.09 5.09 -11.11
N PRO A 116 -16.28 4.57 -10.73
CA PRO A 116 -16.42 3.62 -9.64
C PRO A 116 -15.79 2.26 -9.93
N ARG A 117 -15.13 1.68 -8.94
CA ARG A 117 -14.57 0.32 -9.01
C ARG A 117 -15.04 -0.53 -7.85
N ALA A 118 -15.67 -1.66 -8.14
CA ALA A 118 -16.09 -2.59 -7.10
C ALA A 118 -14.97 -3.58 -6.73
N ILE A 119 -14.69 -3.69 -5.43
CA ILE A 119 -13.75 -4.66 -4.87
C ILE A 119 -14.48 -5.88 -4.33
N VAL A 120 -15.68 -5.69 -3.77
CA VAL A 120 -16.56 -6.74 -3.29
C VAL A 120 -17.95 -6.59 -3.88
N GLU A 121 -18.64 -7.71 -4.07
CA GLU A 121 -20.05 -7.71 -4.45
C GLU A 121 -20.92 -7.30 -3.25
N GLY A 122 -21.94 -6.46 -3.49
CA GLY A 122 -22.85 -6.00 -2.42
C GLY A 122 -22.25 -5.02 -1.41
N GLY A 123 -21.07 -4.47 -1.68
CA GLY A 123 -20.46 -3.43 -0.85
C GLY A 123 -21.14 -2.06 -0.95
N LYS A 124 -20.62 -1.09 -0.21
CA LYS A 124 -21.02 0.32 -0.26
C LYS A 124 -19.94 1.15 -0.95
N LEU A 125 -20.37 2.20 -1.67
CA LEU A 125 -19.47 3.10 -2.38
C LEU A 125 -18.83 4.10 -1.42
N HIS A 126 -17.50 4.10 -1.33
CA HIS A 126 -16.73 5.20 -0.77
C HIS A 126 -16.59 6.30 -1.83
N SER A 127 -17.33 7.39 -1.66
CA SER A 127 -17.45 8.47 -2.67
C SER A 127 -16.11 9.15 -2.97
N GLY A 128 -15.28 9.41 -1.95
CA GLY A 128 -14.00 10.12 -2.11
C GLY A 128 -12.92 9.34 -2.88
N LEU A 129 -13.06 8.02 -2.99
CA LEU A 129 -12.12 7.14 -3.72
C LEU A 129 -12.79 6.38 -4.87
N GLN A 130 -14.09 6.59 -5.06
CA GLN A 130 -14.92 5.87 -6.04
C GLN A 130 -14.69 4.36 -5.97
N LEU A 131 -14.70 3.79 -4.76
CA LEU A 131 -14.37 2.39 -4.49
C LEU A 131 -15.55 1.72 -3.79
N VAL A 132 -16.04 0.58 -4.29
CA VAL A 132 -17.08 -0.20 -3.58
C VAL A 132 -16.39 -1.23 -2.69
N VAL A 133 -16.55 -1.05 -1.38
CA VAL A 133 -15.89 -1.81 -0.30
C VAL A 133 -16.93 -2.34 0.69
N PRO A 134 -16.57 -3.26 1.59
CA PRO A 134 -17.48 -3.66 2.67
C PRO A 134 -17.99 -2.43 3.45
N ALA A 135 -19.22 -2.52 3.96
CA ALA A 135 -19.91 -1.37 4.53
C ALA A 135 -19.14 -0.67 5.67
N GLU A 136 -18.35 -1.43 6.42
CA GLU A 136 -17.48 -0.95 7.51
C GLU A 136 -16.33 -0.03 7.06
N TYR A 137 -15.90 -0.13 5.79
CA TYR A 137 -14.85 0.74 5.21
C TYR A 137 -15.41 1.81 4.26
N ALA A 138 -16.71 1.81 4.00
CA ALA A 138 -17.32 2.77 3.06
C ALA A 138 -17.64 4.12 3.69
N VAL A 139 -17.75 4.17 5.02
CA VAL A 139 -18.08 5.38 5.76
C VAL A 139 -16.79 6.10 6.08
N ARG A 140 -16.62 7.30 5.51
CA ARG A 140 -15.80 8.31 6.14
C ARG A 140 -16.60 8.75 7.36
N GLU A 141 -16.18 8.34 8.56
CA GLU A 141 -16.77 8.88 9.78
C GLU A 141 -16.54 10.38 9.72
N THR A 142 -17.56 11.12 9.27
CA THR A 142 -17.54 12.57 9.39
C THR A 142 -17.41 12.79 10.88
N ALA A 143 -16.31 13.44 11.29
CA ALA A 143 -16.22 14.07 12.58
C ALA A 143 -17.45 14.98 12.74
N ALA A 144 -18.50 14.41 13.30
CA ALA A 144 -19.79 14.98 13.58
C ALA A 144 -20.14 14.47 14.97
N ASP A 145 -19.33 14.89 15.95
CA ASP A 145 -19.52 14.85 17.40
C ASP A 145 -18.28 15.58 18.00
N GLY A 146 -18.33 16.72 18.67
CA GLY A 146 -19.42 17.59 19.08
C GLY A 146 -18.84 18.85 19.75
N ALA A 147 -19.69 19.88 19.83
CA ALA A 147 -19.75 21.01 20.78
C ALA A 147 -18.47 21.80 21.14
#